data_AF-N4U482-F1
#
_entry.id   AF-N4U482-F1
#
_cell.length_a   1.000
_cell.length_b   1.000
_cell.length_c   1.000
_cell.angle_alpha   90.00
_cell.angle_beta   90.00
_cell.angle_gamma   90.00
#
_symmetry.space_group_name_H-M   'P 1'
#
loop_
_entity.id
_entity.type
_entity.pdbx_description
1 polymer ?
#
loop_
_entity_poly.entity_id
_entity_poly.type
_entity_poly.pdbx_seq_one_letter_code
_entity_poly.pdbx_strand_id
1 'polypeptide(L)'
;MPEYTEQDLQNAIVDVRNGVAVRTAATRHGVPRGTLRARLNGAQPQRTAHDDQQRLTANQEEHLKQWILRQEALGYAPTHAQVRAIASSVLKQQGDHKPLGRKWSSHFVERHLAIKTKLGRRTDWKRINAATPDNIRHLFNLYETVSCCCLITQGC
;
A
#
# COMPACT_ATOMS: atom_id res chain seq x y z
N MET A 1 -1.97 -27.30 9.16
CA MET A 1 -1.87 -27.39 7.67
C MET A 1 -0.41 -27.15 7.32
N PRO A 2 0.18 -27.83 6.31
CA PRO A 2 1.57 -27.56 5.93
C PRO A 2 1.66 -26.10 5.48
N GLU A 3 2.49 -25.32 6.17
CA GLU A 3 2.79 -23.94 5.82
C GLU A 3 3.87 -23.97 4.73
N TYR A 4 3.49 -23.69 3.48
CA TYR A 4 4.42 -23.55 2.35
C TYR A 4 4.29 -22.13 1.82
N THR A 5 5.42 -21.55 1.39
CA THR A 5 5.45 -20.20 0.82
C THR A 5 5.28 -20.23 -0.69
N GLU A 6 4.97 -19.08 -1.30
CA GLU A 6 4.95 -18.94 -2.77
C GLU A 6 6.35 -19.23 -3.36
N GLN A 7 7.42 -18.94 -2.61
CA GLN A 7 8.78 -19.22 -3.04
C GLN A 7 9.04 -20.73 -3.15
N ASP A 8 8.58 -21.52 -2.17
CA ASP A 8 8.69 -22.99 -2.20
C ASP A 8 7.94 -23.58 -3.39
N LEU A 9 6.78 -23.00 -3.71
CA LEU A 9 6.00 -23.38 -4.88
C LEU A 9 6.74 -23.05 -6.18
N GLN A 10 7.38 -21.89 -6.29
CA GLN A 10 8.18 -21.52 -7.47
C GLN A 10 9.40 -22.41 -7.64
N ASN A 11 10.12 -22.69 -6.55
CA ASN A 11 11.26 -23.61 -6.56
C ASN A 11 10.83 -25.03 -7.01
N ALA A 12 9.67 -25.49 -6.56
CA ALA A 12 9.11 -26.77 -7.00
C ALA A 12 8.74 -26.80 -8.49
N ILE A 13 8.24 -25.70 -9.06
CA ILE A 13 7.97 -25.58 -10.50
C ILE A 13 9.28 -25.65 -11.29
N VAL A 14 10.32 -24.95 -10.83
CA VAL A 14 11.65 -24.95 -11.46
C VAL A 14 12.23 -26.36 -11.49
N ASP A 15 12.16 -27.10 -10.38
CA ASP A 15 12.59 -28.50 -10.32
C ASP A 15 11.83 -29.39 -11.33
N VAL A 16 10.51 -29.22 -11.45
CA VAL A 16 9.71 -29.97 -12.44
C VAL A 16 10.12 -29.62 -13.87
N ARG A 17 10.39 -28.35 -14.16
CA ARG A 17 10.88 -27.91 -15.48
C ARG A 17 12.28 -28.46 -15.79
N ASN A 18 13.11 -28.67 -14.77
CA ASN A 18 14.42 -29.31 -14.87
C ASN A 18 14.34 -30.85 -14.99
N GLY A 19 13.15 -31.42 -15.13
CA GLY A 19 12.95 -32.86 -15.35
C GLY A 19 12.70 -33.68 -14.08
N VAL A 20 12.60 -33.05 -12.91
CA VAL A 20 12.26 -33.76 -11.67
C VAL A 20 10.78 -34.16 -11.69
N ALA A 21 10.48 -35.39 -11.30
CA ALA A 21 9.09 -35.83 -11.18
C ALA A 21 8.31 -34.95 -10.19
N VAL A 22 7.08 -34.57 -10.54
CA VAL A 22 6.18 -33.71 -9.73
C VAL A 22 6.05 -34.19 -8.28
N ARG A 23 6.01 -35.52 -8.09
CA ARG A 23 5.94 -36.15 -6.76
C ARG A 23 7.17 -35.81 -5.90
N THR A 24 8.35 -35.89 -6.50
CA THR A 24 9.65 -35.67 -5.86
C THR A 24 9.85 -34.18 -5.57
N ALA A 25 9.54 -33.31 -6.54
CA ALA A 25 9.58 -31.86 -6.35
C ALA A 25 8.63 -31.40 -5.22
N ALA A 26 7.39 -31.88 -5.22
CA ALA A 26 6.42 -31.57 -4.16
C ALA A 26 6.91 -31.98 -2.76
N THR A 27 7.48 -33.18 -2.63
CA THR A 27 8.01 -33.65 -1.34
C THR A 27 9.27 -32.90 -0.92
N ARG A 28 10.17 -32.57 -1.86
CA ARG A 28 11.40 -31.81 -1.58
C ARG A 28 11.12 -30.41 -1.04
N HIS A 29 10.12 -29.73 -1.58
CA HIS A 29 9.77 -28.35 -1.22
C HIS A 29 8.59 -28.25 -0.24
N GLY A 30 8.11 -29.36 0.32
CA GLY A 30 7.01 -29.36 1.30
C GLY A 30 5.65 -28.90 0.75
N VAL A 31 5.49 -28.84 -0.58
CA VAL A 31 4.29 -28.33 -1.24
C VAL A 31 3.28 -29.46 -1.49
N PRO A 32 1.98 -29.27 -1.23
CA PRO A 32 0.96 -30.24 -1.61
C PRO A 32 0.96 -30.51 -3.12
N ARG A 33 0.95 -31.79 -3.50
CA ARG A 33 0.97 -32.23 -4.92
C ARG A 33 -0.16 -31.64 -5.75
N GLY A 34 -1.35 -31.50 -5.15
CA GLY A 34 -2.51 -30.89 -5.79
C GLY A 34 -2.25 -29.44 -6.18
N THR A 35 -1.66 -28.65 -5.27
CA THR A 35 -1.27 -27.26 -5.53
C THR A 35 -0.24 -27.17 -6.65
N LEU A 36 0.82 -27.98 -6.60
CA LEU A 36 1.87 -27.97 -7.62
C LEU A 36 1.30 -28.35 -9.01
N ARG A 37 0.43 -29.36 -9.09
CA ARG A 37 -0.26 -29.72 -10.34
C ARG A 37 -1.16 -28.61 -10.86
N ALA A 38 -1.98 -28.00 -9.99
CA ALA A 38 -2.85 -26.89 -10.37
C ALA A 38 -2.03 -25.73 -10.94
N ARG A 39 -0.92 -25.39 -10.28
CA ARG A 39 0.00 -24.34 -10.70
C ARG A 39 0.68 -24.64 -12.04
N LEU A 40 1.11 -25.90 -12.28
CA LEU A 40 1.63 -26.34 -13.58
C LEU A 40 0.57 -26.26 -14.70
N ASN A 41 -0.70 -26.49 -14.37
CA ASN A 41 -1.83 -26.36 -15.30
C ASN A 41 -2.30 -24.89 -15.48
N GLY A 42 -1.55 -23.91 -14.99
CA GLY A 42 -1.83 -22.49 -15.21
C GLY A 42 -2.71 -21.83 -14.14
N ALA A 43 -3.01 -22.50 -13.02
CA ALA A 43 -3.74 -21.85 -11.93
C ALA A 43 -2.92 -20.68 -11.35
N GLN A 44 -3.51 -19.49 -11.30
CA GLN A 44 -2.88 -18.30 -10.77
C GLN A 44 -2.94 -18.25 -9.23
N PRO A 45 -2.01 -17.55 -8.56
CA PRO A 45 -2.10 -17.31 -7.13
C PRO A 45 -3.44 -16.66 -6.81
N GLN A 46 -4.10 -17.04 -5.71
CA GLN A 46 -5.38 -16.42 -5.33
C GLN A 46 -5.28 -14.89 -5.25
N ARG A 47 -4.10 -14.37 -4.88
CA ARG A 47 -3.82 -12.93 -4.82
C ARG A 47 -3.88 -12.24 -6.19
N THR A 48 -3.44 -12.89 -7.26
CA THR A 48 -3.42 -12.34 -8.62
C THR A 48 -4.62 -12.80 -9.46
N ALA A 49 -5.27 -13.90 -9.10
CA ALA A 49 -6.44 -14.42 -9.81
C ALA A 49 -7.64 -13.44 -9.81
N HIS A 50 -7.67 -12.49 -8.88
CA HIS A 50 -8.69 -11.44 -8.80
C HIS A 50 -8.22 -10.09 -9.34
N ASP A 51 -7.01 -10.00 -9.91
CA ASP A 51 -6.52 -8.76 -10.54
C ASP A 51 -7.39 -8.40 -11.75
N ASP A 52 -7.76 -9.38 -12.57
CA ASP A 52 -8.65 -9.21 -13.74
C ASP A 52 -10.08 -8.78 -13.37
N GLN A 53 -10.47 -8.93 -12.10
CA GLN A 53 -11.77 -8.51 -11.58
C GLN A 53 -11.73 -7.09 -10.98
N GLN A 54 -10.54 -6.48 -10.86
CA GLN A 54 -10.43 -5.10 -10.41
C GLN A 54 -10.90 -4.15 -11.51
N ARG A 55 -11.62 -3.10 -11.10
CA ARG A 55 -12.09 -2.06 -12.02
C ARG A 55 -10.99 -1.12 -12.47
N LEU A 56 -9.94 -0.96 -11.65
CA LEU A 56 -8.73 -0.25 -12.05
C LEU A 56 -7.74 -1.25 -12.61
N THR A 57 -7.07 -0.86 -13.70
CA THR A 57 -5.94 -1.60 -14.26
C THR A 57 -4.76 -1.60 -13.29
N ALA A 58 -3.89 -2.62 -13.39
CA ALA A 58 -2.67 -2.72 -12.57
C ALA A 58 -1.80 -1.45 -12.64
N ASN A 59 -1.69 -0.85 -13.84
CA ASN A 59 -0.97 0.41 -14.02
C ASN A 59 -1.59 1.56 -13.25
N GLN A 60 -2.93 1.68 -13.24
CA GLN A 60 -3.59 2.74 -12.48
C GLN A 60 -3.47 2.53 -10.96
N GLU A 61 -3.57 1.28 -10.49
CA GLU A 61 -3.34 0.97 -9.08
C GLU A 61 -1.90 1.33 -8.67
N GLU A 62 -0.91 1.04 -9.50
CA GLU A 62 0.49 1.40 -9.23
C GLU A 62 0.70 2.92 -9.22
N HIS A 63 0.11 3.67 -10.15
CA HIS A 63 0.16 5.13 -10.10
C HIS A 63 -0.50 5.71 -8.85
N LEU A 64 -1.64 5.13 -8.42
CA LEU A 64 -2.31 5.55 -7.20
C LEU A 64 -1.48 5.26 -5.95
N LYS A 65 -0.82 4.10 -5.91
CA LYS A 65 0.15 3.74 -4.87
C LYS A 65 1.34 4.71 -4.84
N GLN A 66 1.94 5.01 -5.99
CA GLN A 66 3.03 5.98 -6.08
C GLN A 66 2.60 7.36 -5.62
N TRP A 67 1.38 7.79 -5.96
CA TRP A 67 0.82 9.04 -5.47
C TRP A 67 0.73 9.05 -3.93
N ILE A 68 0.26 7.97 -3.29
CA ILE A 68 0.22 7.85 -1.82
C ILE A 68 1.62 7.95 -1.21
N LEU A 69 2.60 7.24 -1.78
CA LEU A 69 3.98 7.29 -1.29
C LEU A 69 4.60 8.68 -1.43
N ARG A 70 4.29 9.41 -2.50
CA ARG A 70 4.73 10.80 -2.67
C ARG A 70 4.09 11.73 -1.65
N GLN A 71 2.80 11.55 -1.34
CA GLN A 71 2.15 12.32 -0.28
C GLN A 71 2.81 12.08 1.07
N GLU A 72 3.12 10.82 1.37
CA GLU A 72 3.82 10.46 2.60
C GLU A 72 5.20 11.10 2.69
N ALA A 73 5.97 11.10 1.59
CA ALA A 73 7.27 11.75 1.53
C ALA A 73 7.21 13.28 1.79
N LEU A 74 6.05 13.89 1.51
CA LEU A 74 5.76 15.29 1.82
C LEU A 74 5.20 15.51 3.24
N GLY A 75 5.11 14.44 4.06
CA GLY A 75 4.54 14.48 5.40
C GLY A 75 3.02 14.48 5.44
N TYR A 76 2.35 14.29 4.30
CA TYR A 76 0.90 14.16 4.23
C TYR A 76 0.49 12.69 4.25
N ALA A 77 -0.45 12.33 5.12
CA ALA A 77 -1.04 10.99 5.13
C ALA A 77 -2.45 11.05 4.50
N PRO A 78 -2.63 10.61 3.23
CA PRO A 78 -3.93 10.62 2.60
C PRO A 78 -4.94 9.77 3.38
N THR A 79 -6.18 10.24 3.43
CA THR A 79 -7.28 9.47 4.03
C THR A 79 -7.83 8.45 3.05
N HIS A 80 -8.42 7.36 3.56
CA HIS A 80 -9.12 6.37 2.71
C HIS A 80 -10.21 7.00 1.82
N ALA A 81 -10.88 8.05 2.31
CA ALA A 81 -11.89 8.78 1.55
C ALA A 81 -11.29 9.54 0.35
N GLN A 82 -10.13 10.18 0.53
CA GLN A 82 -9.40 10.85 -0.56
C GLN A 82 -8.90 9.85 -1.61
N VAL A 83 -8.29 8.75 -1.17
CA VAL A 83 -7.83 7.68 -2.10
C VAL A 83 -9.00 7.17 -2.93
N ARG A 84 -10.15 6.91 -2.30
CA ARG A 84 -11.37 6.49 -2.97
C ARG A 84 -11.90 7.55 -3.95
N ALA A 85 -11.84 8.83 -3.59
CA ALA A 85 -12.29 9.91 -4.46
C ALA A 85 -11.42 10.00 -5.73
N ILE A 86 -10.10 9.89 -5.59
CA ILE A 86 -9.16 9.89 -6.72
C ILE A 86 -9.39 8.67 -7.60
N ALA A 87 -9.47 7.47 -7.02
CA ALA A 87 -9.76 6.25 -7.78
C ALA A 87 -11.10 6.34 -8.53
N SER A 88 -12.12 6.93 -7.91
CA SER A 88 -13.42 7.16 -8.57
C SER A 88 -13.31 8.18 -9.71
N SER A 89 -12.44 9.19 -9.59
CA SER A 89 -12.19 10.18 -10.64
C SER A 89 -11.52 9.55 -11.86
N VAL A 90 -10.53 8.68 -11.63
CA VAL A 90 -9.85 7.92 -12.70
C VAL A 90 -10.85 7.05 -13.46
N LEU A 91 -11.73 6.35 -12.75
CA LEU A 91 -12.78 5.53 -13.38
C LEU A 91 -13.76 6.36 -14.19
N LYS A 92 -14.18 7.53 -13.67
CA LYS A 92 -15.05 8.45 -14.42
C LYS A 92 -14.41 8.94 -15.71
N GLN A 93 -13.11 9.21 -15.71
CA GLN A 93 -12.38 9.60 -16.92
C GLN A 93 -12.35 8.48 -17.98
N GLN A 94 -12.46 7.21 -17.56
CA GLN A 94 -12.58 6.06 -18.46
C GLN A 94 -14.02 5.74 -18.88
N GLY A 95 -14.99 6.59 -18.50
CA GLY A 95 -16.41 6.37 -18.79
C GLY A 95 -17.12 5.42 -17.83
N ASP A 96 -16.45 4.97 -16.76
CA ASP A 96 -17.07 4.16 -15.72
C ASP A 96 -17.55 5.03 -14.54
N HIS A 97 -18.86 5.30 -14.53
CA HIS A 97 -19.50 6.12 -13.53
C HIS A 97 -20.00 5.34 -12.30
N LYS A 98 -19.81 4.01 -12.25
CA LYS A 98 -20.32 3.20 -11.14
C LYS A 98 -19.56 3.52 -9.85
N PRO A 99 -20.22 3.63 -8.69
CA PRO A 99 -19.51 3.87 -7.43
C PRO A 99 -18.62 2.67 -7.07
N LEU A 100 -17.45 2.92 -6.49
CA LEU A 100 -16.59 1.87 -5.95
C LEU A 100 -17.28 1.14 -4.78
N GLY A 101 -17.00 -0.14 -4.54
CA GLY A 101 -17.57 -0.86 -3.38
C GLY A 101 -17.10 -0.31 -2.04
N ARG A 102 -17.88 -0.43 -0.95
CA ARG A 102 -17.53 0.11 0.39
C ARG A 102 -16.18 -0.39 0.91
N LYS A 103 -15.85 -1.66 0.66
CA LYS A 103 -14.61 -2.31 1.10
C LYS A 103 -13.42 -2.08 0.16
N TRP A 104 -13.62 -1.39 -0.97
CA TRP A 104 -12.59 -1.25 -2.00
C TRP A 104 -11.28 -0.65 -1.46
N SER A 105 -11.36 0.41 -0.64
CA SER A 105 -10.17 1.05 -0.07
C SER A 105 -9.42 0.15 0.92
N SER A 106 -10.13 -0.72 1.64
CA SER A 106 -9.51 -1.68 2.55
C SER A 106 -8.77 -2.76 1.75
N HIS A 107 -9.42 -3.32 0.73
CA HIS A 107 -8.80 -4.33 -0.13
C HIS A 107 -7.63 -3.79 -0.94
N PHE A 108 -7.72 -2.56 -1.43
CA PHE A 108 -6.60 -1.87 -2.09
C PHE A 108 -5.36 -1.81 -1.18
N VAL A 109 -5.56 -1.50 0.10
CA VAL A 109 -4.47 -1.44 1.08
C VAL A 109 -3.95 -2.81 1.46
N GLU A 110 -4.82 -3.82 1.54
CA GLU A 110 -4.42 -5.22 1.77
C GLU A 110 -3.56 -5.76 0.62
N ARG A 111 -3.84 -5.35 -0.63
CA ARG A 111 -3.02 -5.70 -1.80
C ARG A 111 -1.64 -5.02 -1.78
N HIS A 112 -1.58 -3.78 -1.31
CA HIS A 112 -0.34 -3.00 -1.31
C HIS A 112 0.20 -2.80 0.11
N LEU A 113 0.94 -3.79 0.61
CA LEU A 113 1.52 -3.75 1.97
C LEU A 113 2.41 -2.51 2.22
N ALA A 114 3.05 -1.96 1.18
CA ALA A 114 3.87 -0.75 1.25
C ALA A 114 3.10 0.48 1.77
N ILE A 115 1.79 0.56 1.54
CA ILE A 115 0.95 1.70 1.96
C ILE A 115 0.10 1.40 3.19
N LYS A 116 0.19 0.18 3.77
CA LYS A 116 -0.67 -0.27 4.87
C LYS A 116 -0.66 0.65 6.09
N THR A 117 0.50 1.19 6.43
CA THR A 117 0.70 2.09 7.57
C THR A 117 0.70 3.57 7.19
N LYS A 118 0.52 3.89 5.90
CA LYS A 118 0.74 5.23 5.35
C LYS A 118 -0.54 6.04 5.18
N LEU A 119 -1.70 5.38 5.28
CA LEU A 119 -2.99 6.05 5.24
C LEU A 119 -3.34 6.62 6.62
N GLY A 120 -3.62 7.91 6.64
CA GLY A 120 -3.91 8.67 7.83
C GLY A 120 -5.41 8.75 8.13
N ARG A 121 -5.72 9.08 9.38
CA ARG A 121 -7.03 9.62 9.72
C ARG A 121 -7.08 11.09 9.29
N ARG A 122 -8.29 11.57 8.99
CA ARG A 122 -8.52 12.98 8.68
C ARG A 122 -8.00 13.83 9.84
N THR A 123 -7.14 14.81 9.51
CA THR A 123 -6.67 15.80 10.49
C THR A 123 -7.87 16.52 11.11
N ASP A 124 -7.87 16.66 12.43
CA ASP A 124 -8.94 17.34 13.15
C ASP A 124 -9.09 18.78 12.62
N TRP A 125 -10.34 19.17 12.33
CA TRP A 125 -10.67 20.49 11.80
C TRP A 125 -10.14 21.61 12.69
N LYS A 126 -10.13 21.40 14.01
CA LYS A 126 -9.57 22.35 14.98
C LYS A 126 -8.08 22.60 14.75
N ARG A 127 -7.29 21.58 14.38
CA ARG A 127 -5.85 21.72 14.09
C ARG A 127 -5.61 22.47 12.79
N ILE A 128 -6.44 22.22 11.78
CA ILE A 128 -6.36 22.94 10.50
C ILE A 128 -6.65 24.43 10.72
N ASN A 129 -7.71 24.75 11.45
CA ASN A 129 -8.09 26.14 11.73
C ASN A 129 -7.15 26.82 12.73
N ALA A 130 -6.45 26.07 13.57
CA ALA A 130 -5.44 26.62 14.46
C ALA A 130 -4.20 27.13 13.70
N ALA A 131 -4.00 26.74 12.44
CA ALA A 131 -2.93 27.27 11.59
C ALA A 131 -3.30 28.63 10.98
N THR A 132 -3.70 29.59 11.82
CA THR A 132 -3.90 30.98 11.38
C THR A 132 -2.55 31.68 11.19
N PRO A 133 -2.47 32.72 10.33
CA PRO A 133 -1.24 33.50 10.15
C PRO A 133 -0.66 34.01 11.47
N ASP A 134 -1.52 34.41 12.41
CA ASP A 134 -1.09 34.94 13.71
C ASP A 134 -0.53 33.84 14.62
N ASN A 135 -1.12 32.65 14.63
CA ASN A 135 -0.59 31.52 15.40
C ASN A 135 0.75 31.03 14.82
N ILE A 136 0.90 31.08 13.49
CA ILE A 136 2.16 30.74 12.82
C ILE A 136 3.23 31.78 13.16
N ARG A 137 2.93 33.08 13.08
CA ARG A 137 3.86 34.15 13.50
C ARG A 137 4.24 34.02 14.97
N HIS A 138 3.28 33.78 15.84
CA HIS A 138 3.52 33.58 17.26
C HIS A 138 4.46 32.40 17.53
N LEU A 139 4.26 31.29 16.82
CA LEU A 139 5.14 30.12 16.89
C LEU A 139 6.59 30.48 16.47
N PHE A 140 6.78 31.18 15.35
CA PHE A 140 8.13 31.60 14.91
C PHE A 140 8.81 32.53 15.93
N ASN A 141 8.08 33.50 16.47
CA ASN A 141 8.60 34.40 17.51
C ASN A 141 9.02 33.64 18.78
N LEU A 142 8.26 32.61 19.18
CA LEU A 142 8.64 31.74 20.30
C LEU A 142 9.93 30.96 20.01
N TYR A 143 10.12 30.45 18.80
CA TYR A 143 11.37 29.77 18.43
C TYR A 143 12.58 30.71 18.45
N GLU A 144 12.44 31.94 17.95
CA GLU A 144 13.52 32.93 17.95
C GLU A 144 13.90 33.38 19.38
N THR A 145 12.91 33.58 20.26
CA THR A 145 13.14 33.97 21.65
C THR A 145 13.80 32.86 22.48
N VAL A 146 13.39 31.60 22.30
CA VAL A 146 14.01 30.44 22.97
C VAL A 146 15.43 30.18 22.46
N SER A 147 15.68 30.40 21.17
CA SER A 147 17.03 30.31 20.59
C SER A 147 17.96 31.40 21.15
N CYS A 148 17.44 32.61 21.41
CA CYS A 148 18.19 33.69 22.02
C CYS A 148 18.47 33.45 23.53
N CYS A 149 17.55 32.81 24.26
CA CYS A 149 17.72 32.53 25.69
C CYS A 149 18.78 31.45 25.97
N CYS A 150 18.96 30.48 25.06
CA CYS A 150 20.01 29.46 25.16
C CYS A 150 21.43 30.00 24.88
N LEU A 151 21.56 31.09 24.11
CA LEU A 151 22.87 31.70 23.82
C LEU A 151 23.36 32.65 24.94
N ILE A 152 22.49 33.06 25.86
CA ILE A 152 22.83 33.98 26.96
C ILE A 152 23.27 33.23 28.23
N THR A 153 23.03 31.90 28.32
CA THR A 153 23.37 31.09 29.52
C THR A 153 24.65 30.25 29.40
N GLN A 154 25.39 30.31 28.28
CA GLN A 154 26.75 29.73 28.16
C GLN A 154 27.85 30.81 28.18
N GLY A 155 27.68 31.83 29.00
CA GLY A 155 28.61 32.95 29.11
C GLY A 155 28.52 33.67 30.44
N CYS A 156 28.63 32.92 31.54
CA CYS A 156 29.04 33.42 32.85
C CYS A 156 30.03 32.41 33.46
#